data_AF-A0A3C0SWL0-F1
#
_entry.id   AF-A0A3C0SWL0-F1
#
_cell.length_a   1.000
_cell.length_b   1.000
_cell.length_c   1.000
_cell.angle_alpha   90.00
_cell.angle_beta   90.00
_cell.angle_gamma   90.00
#
_symmetry.space_group_name_H-M   'P 1'
#
loop_
_entity.id
_entity.type
_entity.pdbx_description
1 polymer ?
#
loop_
_entity_poly.entity_id
_entity_poly.type
_entity_poly.pdbx_seq_one_letter_code
_entity_poly.pdbx_strand_id
1 'polypeptide(L)'
;FEESYYSPEEKAVEYKENLNWLFTLKKYIRNTAEGYENSIIPFPTLLTMNVENANASIDVFYAQSWGLVHFLLNSSDNAYNRVLWDSIKILSPENDRKNNEVAIIKDAFEWVGKNEFSTDFVTYIDRIKTFPDLVEDGMDYYSENDLSMAERTFINALSLRDNHPVPYYYLGLIYYAERDYMMAEYYYQTAIQMGGEEGITYYALGVNAYADNRFEEAVDSLVSSFKDDPDFYGEKSVALMVQMDKEQPGFVPTYLETLGVSQAEIEAALSAF
;
A
#
# COMPACT_ATOMS: atom_id res chain seq x y z
N PHE A 1 -10.35 9.15 8.39
CA PHE A 1 -10.88 10.26 9.22
C PHE A 1 -9.90 10.76 10.26
N GLU A 2 -9.20 9.91 11.03
CA GLU A 2 -8.27 10.38 12.09
C GLU A 2 -7.11 11.25 11.58
N GLU A 3 -6.74 11.14 10.30
CA GLU A 3 -5.71 11.96 9.64
C GLU A 3 -6.29 12.98 8.64
N SER A 4 -7.62 13.07 8.51
CA SER A 4 -8.23 14.07 7.61
C SER A 4 -8.16 15.45 8.24
N TYR A 5 -7.76 16.46 7.49
CA TYR A 5 -7.55 17.80 8.03
C TYR A 5 -8.07 18.88 7.08
N TYR A 6 -8.36 20.06 7.63
CA TYR A 6 -8.70 21.22 6.84
C TYR A 6 -7.43 22.00 6.51
N SER A 7 -7.11 22.15 5.22
CA SER A 7 -6.03 23.02 4.75
C SER A 7 -6.54 24.46 4.66
N PRO A 8 -6.04 25.39 5.50
CA PRO A 8 -6.46 26.79 5.43
C PRO A 8 -5.97 27.50 4.16
N GLU A 9 -4.84 27.03 3.61
CA GLU A 9 -4.22 27.57 2.40
C GLU A 9 -5.07 27.23 1.16
N GLU A 10 -5.43 25.96 1.00
CA GLU A 10 -6.29 25.48 -0.10
C GLU A 10 -7.77 25.77 0.16
N LYS A 11 -8.13 26.18 1.37
CA LYS A 11 -9.53 26.32 1.84
C LYS A 11 -10.36 25.06 1.57
N ALA A 12 -9.73 23.91 1.69
CA ALA A 12 -10.29 22.61 1.36
C ALA A 12 -10.07 21.62 2.50
N VAL A 13 -11.00 20.68 2.66
CA VAL A 13 -10.79 19.52 3.52
C VAL A 13 -10.02 18.49 2.71
N GLU A 14 -8.83 18.13 3.18
CA GLU A 14 -8.10 17.00 2.65
C GLU A 14 -8.60 15.73 3.34
N TYR A 15 -9.27 14.90 2.55
CA TYR A 15 -9.77 13.63 3.02
C TYR A 15 -8.65 12.58 2.92
N LYS A 16 -8.26 12.05 4.07
CA LYS A 16 -7.39 10.87 4.15
C LYS A 16 -8.21 9.66 4.59
N GLU A 17 -8.41 8.76 3.65
CA GLU A 17 -9.10 7.50 3.88
C GLU A 17 -8.36 6.70 4.95
N ASN A 18 -9.10 6.15 5.92
CA ASN A 18 -8.53 5.28 6.95
C ASN A 18 -9.17 3.91 6.81
N LEU A 19 -8.38 2.93 6.37
CA LEU A 19 -8.78 1.54 6.17
C LEU A 19 -8.24 0.59 7.26
N ASN A 20 -7.83 1.09 8.43
CA ASN A 20 -7.30 0.25 9.51
C ASN A 20 -8.32 -0.80 10.01
N TRP A 21 -9.61 -0.51 9.87
CA TRP A 21 -10.71 -1.44 10.17
C TRP A 21 -10.84 -2.59 9.16
N LEU A 22 -10.35 -2.41 7.92
CA LEU A 22 -10.63 -3.31 6.80
C LEU A 22 -10.04 -4.69 7.00
N PHE A 23 -8.79 -4.77 7.44
CA PHE A 23 -8.11 -6.05 7.69
C PHE A 23 -8.86 -6.88 8.74
N THR A 24 -9.21 -6.26 9.86
CA THR A 24 -9.98 -6.90 10.94
C THR A 24 -11.34 -7.36 10.43
N LEU A 25 -12.07 -6.51 9.72
CA LEU A 25 -13.40 -6.87 9.22
C LEU A 25 -13.33 -8.02 8.20
N LYS A 26 -12.37 -7.99 7.26
CA LYS A 26 -12.17 -9.07 6.29
C LYS A 26 -11.86 -10.40 6.97
N LYS A 27 -11.12 -10.40 8.08
CA LYS A 27 -10.85 -11.62 8.86
C LYS A 27 -12.15 -12.26 9.38
N TYR A 28 -13.10 -11.46 9.85
CA TYR A 28 -14.41 -11.96 10.28
C TYR A 28 -15.26 -12.42 9.09
N ILE A 29 -15.32 -11.64 8.02
CA ILE A 29 -16.10 -11.97 6.82
C ILE A 29 -15.62 -13.26 6.15
N ARG A 30 -14.30 -13.43 6.01
CA ARG A 30 -13.67 -14.59 5.36
C ARG A 30 -13.53 -15.80 6.29
N ASN A 31 -14.07 -15.75 7.51
CA ASN A 31 -14.05 -16.90 8.41
C ASN A 31 -15.02 -18.00 7.89
N THR A 32 -14.50 -18.88 7.04
CA THR A 32 -15.29 -19.88 6.30
C THR A 32 -15.78 -21.03 7.16
N ALA A 33 -15.33 -21.17 8.40
CA ALA A 33 -15.72 -22.29 9.26
C ALA A 33 -17.20 -22.23 9.69
N GLU A 34 -17.77 -21.03 9.82
CA GLU A 34 -19.12 -20.82 10.36
C GLU A 34 -20.03 -20.00 9.43
N GLY A 35 -19.50 -19.49 8.30
CA GLY A 35 -20.17 -18.53 7.43
C GLY A 35 -20.15 -17.12 8.02
N TYR A 36 -20.17 -16.10 7.16
CA TYR A 36 -20.06 -14.70 7.61
C TYR A 36 -21.20 -14.30 8.56
N GLU A 37 -22.38 -14.89 8.41
CA GLU A 37 -23.58 -14.59 9.20
C GLU A 37 -23.38 -14.81 10.71
N ASN A 38 -22.48 -15.72 11.08
CA ASN A 38 -22.12 -16.00 12.48
C ASN A 38 -20.88 -15.25 12.95
N SER A 39 -20.13 -14.64 12.02
CA SER A 39 -18.84 -13.99 12.30
C SER A 39 -18.93 -12.46 12.37
N ILE A 40 -19.97 -11.86 11.81
CA ILE A 40 -20.26 -10.41 11.93
C ILE A 40 -21.50 -10.18 12.81
N ILE A 41 -21.60 -8.98 13.40
CA ILE A 41 -22.76 -8.60 14.21
C ILE A 41 -23.96 -8.38 13.27
N PRO A 42 -25.15 -8.95 13.55
CA PRO A 42 -26.35 -8.64 12.77
C PRO A 42 -26.65 -7.14 12.77
N PHE A 43 -26.96 -6.55 11.61
CA PHE A 43 -27.16 -5.09 11.50
C PHE A 43 -28.18 -4.50 12.49
N PRO A 44 -29.36 -5.12 12.76
CA PRO A 44 -30.27 -4.60 13.78
C PRO A 44 -29.62 -4.52 15.16
N THR A 45 -28.78 -5.50 15.50
CA THR A 45 -28.01 -5.53 16.75
C THR A 45 -26.90 -4.48 16.74
N LEU A 46 -26.17 -4.35 15.63
CA LEU A 46 -25.11 -3.34 15.46
C LEU A 46 -25.65 -1.91 15.68
N LEU A 47 -26.80 -1.59 15.07
CA LEU A 47 -27.41 -0.26 15.11
C LEU A 47 -28.00 0.11 16.49
N THR A 48 -28.29 -0.87 17.34
CA THR A 48 -28.91 -0.66 18.66
C THR A 48 -27.98 -0.99 19.83
N MET A 49 -26.71 -1.31 19.54
CA MET A 49 -25.81 -1.83 20.55
C MET A 49 -25.52 -0.79 21.64
N ASN A 50 -25.59 -1.23 22.90
CA ASN A 50 -25.18 -0.41 24.04
C ASN A 50 -23.66 -0.45 24.24
N VAL A 51 -23.14 0.44 25.09
CA VAL A 51 -21.68 0.57 25.32
C VAL A 51 -21.08 -0.72 25.91
N GLU A 52 -21.79 -1.39 26.80
CA GLU A 52 -21.31 -2.62 27.46
C GLU A 52 -21.12 -3.76 26.44
N ASN A 53 -22.12 -4.03 25.61
CA ASN A 53 -22.08 -5.06 24.59
C ASN A 53 -21.08 -4.72 23.47
N ALA A 54 -20.97 -3.44 23.11
CA ALA A 54 -19.96 -2.97 22.16
C ALA A 54 -18.55 -3.23 22.69
N ASN A 55 -18.29 -2.93 23.97
CA ASN A 55 -17.00 -3.21 24.59
C ASN A 55 -16.69 -4.71 24.69
N ALA A 56 -17.70 -5.56 24.91
CA ALA A 56 -17.53 -7.02 24.94
C ALA A 56 -17.12 -7.62 23.58
N SER A 57 -17.38 -6.90 22.48
CA SER A 57 -17.11 -7.33 21.10
C SER A 57 -16.39 -6.26 20.28
N ILE A 58 -15.51 -5.49 20.95
CA ILE A 58 -15.01 -4.20 20.45
C ILE A 58 -14.31 -4.30 19.09
N ASP A 59 -13.56 -5.37 18.85
CA ASP A 59 -12.80 -5.54 17.61
C ASP A 59 -13.74 -5.66 16.39
N VAL A 60 -14.75 -6.53 16.47
CA VAL A 60 -15.73 -6.71 15.39
C VAL A 60 -16.70 -5.53 15.33
N PHE A 61 -17.13 -4.99 16.48
CA PHE A 61 -18.02 -3.84 16.54
C PHE A 61 -17.41 -2.61 15.87
N TYR A 62 -16.18 -2.24 16.24
CA TYR A 62 -15.47 -1.11 15.68
C TYR A 62 -15.23 -1.31 14.18
N ALA A 63 -14.72 -2.47 13.78
CA ALA A 63 -14.38 -2.74 12.40
C ALA A 63 -15.62 -2.75 11.49
N GLN A 64 -16.70 -3.40 11.91
CA GLN A 64 -17.95 -3.48 11.16
C GLN A 64 -18.68 -2.14 11.11
N SER A 65 -18.64 -1.34 12.19
CA SER A 65 -19.27 -0.01 12.20
C SER A 65 -18.62 0.91 11.15
N TRP A 66 -17.29 0.94 11.10
CA TRP A 66 -16.58 1.70 10.06
C TRP A 66 -16.80 1.14 8.66
N GLY A 67 -16.81 -0.19 8.51
CA GLY A 67 -17.17 -0.83 7.25
C GLY A 67 -18.57 -0.42 6.78
N LEU A 68 -19.55 -0.37 7.68
CA LEU A 68 -20.92 0.06 7.35
C LEU A 68 -20.95 1.52 6.91
N VAL A 69 -20.29 2.43 7.63
CA VAL A 69 -20.19 3.84 7.23
C VAL A 69 -19.54 3.95 5.85
N HIS A 70 -18.46 3.22 5.61
CA HIS A 70 -17.75 3.22 4.34
C HIS A 70 -18.62 2.70 3.19
N PHE A 71 -19.36 1.62 3.41
CA PHE A 71 -20.31 1.06 2.44
C PHE A 71 -21.45 2.04 2.12
N LEU A 72 -22.07 2.65 3.13
CA LEU A 72 -23.14 3.63 2.94
C LEU A 72 -22.65 4.94 2.30
N LEU A 73 -21.35 5.19 2.21
CA LEU A 73 -20.83 6.38 1.54
C LEU A 73 -20.43 6.12 0.09
N ASN A 74 -19.95 4.92 -0.20
CA ASN A 74 -19.22 4.62 -1.44
C ASN A 74 -19.87 3.51 -2.27
N SER A 75 -20.99 2.93 -1.83
CA SER A 75 -21.68 1.93 -2.63
C SER A 75 -22.10 2.53 -3.97
N SER A 76 -21.99 1.73 -5.03
CA SER A 76 -22.52 2.11 -6.35
C SER A 76 -24.06 2.15 -6.37
N ASP A 77 -24.72 1.53 -5.38
CA ASP A 77 -26.16 1.63 -5.22
C ASP A 77 -26.54 2.88 -4.41
N ASN A 78 -27.15 3.84 -5.10
CA ASN A 78 -27.62 5.09 -4.52
C ASN A 78 -28.69 4.89 -3.44
N ALA A 79 -29.40 3.75 -3.42
CA ALA A 79 -30.34 3.44 -2.36
C ALA A 79 -29.63 3.31 -1.02
N TYR A 80 -28.45 2.67 -0.96
CA TYR A 80 -27.66 2.56 0.26
C TYR A 80 -27.09 3.91 0.68
N ASN A 81 -26.60 4.70 -0.27
CA ASN A 81 -26.09 6.04 0.02
C ASN A 81 -27.16 6.95 0.63
N ARG A 82 -28.41 6.79 0.19
CA ARG A 82 -29.56 7.55 0.70
C ARG A 82 -29.86 7.24 2.17
N VAL A 83 -29.60 6.03 2.66
CA VAL A 83 -29.86 5.64 4.06
C VAL A 83 -29.17 6.59 5.04
N LEU A 84 -27.95 7.02 4.73
CA LEU A 84 -27.21 7.96 5.57
C LEU A 84 -27.93 9.32 5.67
N TRP A 85 -28.39 9.84 4.53
CA TRP A 85 -29.10 11.12 4.48
C TRP A 85 -30.46 11.07 5.14
N ASP A 86 -31.22 9.99 4.90
CA ASP A 86 -32.51 9.78 5.54
C ASP A 86 -32.33 9.65 7.06
N SER A 87 -31.30 8.93 7.52
CA SER A 87 -30.97 8.83 8.96
C SER A 87 -30.71 10.20 9.60
N ILE A 88 -29.89 11.04 8.96
CA ILE A 88 -29.63 12.41 9.45
C ILE A 88 -30.91 13.24 9.49
N LYS A 89 -31.77 13.12 8.48
CA LYS A 89 -33.03 13.87 8.39
C LYS A 89 -34.05 13.45 9.46
N ILE A 90 -34.03 12.18 9.87
CA ILE A 90 -34.94 11.63 10.89
C ILE A 90 -34.55 12.07 12.30
N LEU A 91 -33.27 12.35 12.54
CA LEU A 91 -32.79 12.79 13.86
C LEU A 91 -33.53 14.02 14.35
N SER A 92 -34.04 13.95 15.58
CA SER A 92 -34.71 15.06 16.25
C SER A 92 -34.02 15.37 17.58
N PRO A 93 -33.76 16.66 17.89
CA PRO A 93 -33.23 17.06 19.20
C PRO A 93 -34.24 16.86 20.34
N GLU A 94 -35.54 16.74 20.03
CA GLU A 94 -36.60 16.50 21.01
C GLU A 94 -36.68 15.03 21.45
N ASN A 95 -36.06 14.13 20.69
CA ASN A 95 -36.02 12.71 20.99
C ASN A 95 -34.78 12.37 21.81
N ASP A 96 -34.95 11.51 22.82
CA ASP A 96 -33.80 10.85 23.43
C ASP A 96 -33.12 9.88 22.44
N ARG A 97 -31.95 9.36 22.84
CA ARG A 97 -31.17 8.42 22.03
C ARG A 97 -32.02 7.25 21.53
N LYS A 98 -32.80 6.63 22.42
CA LYS A 98 -33.57 5.42 22.11
C LYS A 98 -34.69 5.69 21.11
N ASN A 99 -35.39 6.82 21.25
CA ASN A 99 -36.45 7.21 20.33
C ASN A 99 -35.88 7.58 18.94
N ASN A 100 -34.71 8.22 18.89
CA ASN A 100 -34.00 8.46 17.64
C ASN A 100 -33.54 7.15 16.98
N GLU A 101 -32.98 6.20 17.74
CA GLU A 101 -32.61 4.87 17.22
C GLU A 101 -33.81 4.14 16.60
N VAL A 102 -34.94 4.09 17.31
CA VAL A 102 -36.17 3.45 16.81
C VAL A 102 -36.67 4.12 15.54
N ALA A 103 -36.68 5.46 15.49
CA ALA A 103 -37.14 6.20 14.32
C ALA A 103 -36.24 5.94 13.10
N ILE A 104 -34.91 5.96 13.27
CA ILE A 104 -33.96 5.71 12.17
C ILE A 104 -34.10 4.28 11.65
N ILE A 105 -34.15 3.29 12.55
CA ILE A 105 -34.24 1.88 12.13
C ILE A 105 -35.52 1.63 11.34
N LYS A 106 -36.63 2.19 11.81
CA LYS A 106 -37.92 2.07 11.15
C LYS A 106 -37.97 2.85 9.83
N ASP A 107 -37.58 4.11 9.80
CA ASP A 107 -37.89 4.97 8.65
C ASP A 107 -36.76 5.02 7.61
N ALA A 108 -35.51 4.66 7.96
CA ALA A 108 -34.37 4.59 7.04
C ALA A 108 -33.90 3.16 6.72
N PHE A 109 -33.93 2.24 7.70
CA PHE A 109 -33.39 0.87 7.54
C PHE A 109 -34.44 -0.23 7.34
N GLU A 110 -35.76 0.06 7.42
CA GLU A 110 -36.80 -0.98 7.29
C GLU A 110 -36.73 -1.75 5.97
N TRP A 111 -36.44 -1.05 4.86
CA TRP A 111 -36.32 -1.68 3.54
C TRP A 111 -34.95 -2.35 3.32
N VAL A 112 -33.95 -1.99 4.13
CA VAL A 112 -32.58 -2.53 4.12
C VAL A 112 -32.55 -3.97 4.68
N GLY A 113 -33.61 -4.38 5.39
CA GLY A 113 -33.77 -5.70 6.03
C GLY A 113 -34.15 -6.87 5.10
N LYS A 114 -33.55 -6.98 3.92
CA LYS A 114 -33.60 -8.21 3.11
C LYS A 114 -32.18 -8.73 2.98
N ASN A 115 -31.98 -10.06 3.09
CA ASN A 115 -30.67 -10.74 3.06
C ASN A 115 -29.66 -10.18 2.03
N GLU A 116 -30.16 -9.62 0.93
CA GLU A 116 -29.44 -8.84 -0.07
C GLU A 116 -28.51 -7.76 0.51
N PHE A 117 -28.94 -6.94 1.49
CA PHE A 117 -28.06 -5.90 2.06
C PHE A 117 -26.81 -6.48 2.72
N SER A 118 -26.97 -7.54 3.51
CA SER A 118 -25.84 -8.19 4.17
C SER A 118 -24.90 -8.83 3.15
N THR A 119 -25.44 -9.47 2.13
CA THR A 119 -24.66 -10.05 1.04
C THR A 119 -23.92 -8.98 0.24
N ASP A 120 -24.58 -7.86 -0.08
CA ASP A 120 -24.00 -6.75 -0.84
C ASP A 120 -22.94 -6.02 -0.03
N PHE A 121 -23.18 -5.80 1.27
CA PHE A 121 -22.19 -5.30 2.20
C PHE A 121 -20.95 -6.19 2.23
N VAL A 122 -21.12 -7.50 2.44
CA VAL A 122 -20.00 -8.45 2.50
C VAL A 122 -19.23 -8.46 1.17
N THR A 123 -19.94 -8.50 0.05
CA THR A 123 -19.36 -8.46 -1.29
C THR A 123 -18.58 -7.18 -1.52
N TYR A 124 -19.14 -6.04 -1.10
CA TYR A 124 -18.49 -4.75 -1.18
C TYR A 124 -17.18 -4.73 -0.39
N ILE A 125 -17.21 -5.14 0.88
CA ILE A 125 -16.01 -5.17 1.73
C ILE A 125 -14.95 -6.12 1.17
N ASP A 126 -15.35 -7.26 0.61
CA ASP A 126 -14.40 -8.21 0.04
C ASP A 126 -13.68 -7.66 -1.20
N ARG A 127 -14.34 -6.78 -1.97
CA ARG A 127 -13.75 -6.12 -3.15
C ARG A 127 -12.74 -5.03 -2.82
N ILE A 128 -12.82 -4.40 -1.64
CA ILE A 128 -11.86 -3.37 -1.25
C ILE A 128 -10.50 -4.04 -1.04
N LYS A 129 -9.45 -3.52 -1.67
CA LYS A 129 -8.09 -4.03 -1.51
C LYS A 129 -7.43 -3.38 -0.30
N THR A 130 -6.78 -4.21 0.53
CA THR A 130 -5.88 -3.72 1.58
C THR A 130 -4.53 -3.33 0.97
N PHE A 131 -3.69 -2.62 1.73
CA PHE A 131 -2.33 -2.32 1.28
C PHE A 131 -1.54 -3.59 0.88
N PRO A 132 -1.51 -4.67 1.70
CA PRO A 132 -0.87 -5.92 1.27
C PRO A 132 -1.47 -6.50 -0.02
N ASP A 133 -2.80 -6.50 -0.18
CA ASP A 133 -3.43 -7.00 -1.41
C ASP A 133 -2.98 -6.20 -2.64
N LEU A 134 -2.83 -4.87 -2.53
CA LEU A 134 -2.35 -4.02 -3.63
C LEU A 134 -0.87 -4.25 -3.93
N VAL A 135 -0.03 -4.46 -2.91
CA VAL A 135 1.38 -4.77 -3.13
C VAL A 135 1.53 -6.13 -3.82
N GLU A 136 0.78 -7.14 -3.39
CA GLU A 136 0.75 -8.47 -4.02
C GLU A 136 0.27 -8.40 -5.47
N ASP A 137 -0.89 -7.80 -5.73
CA ASP A 137 -1.42 -7.61 -7.09
C ASP A 137 -0.42 -6.84 -7.98
N GLY A 138 0.25 -5.81 -7.44
CA GLY A 138 1.23 -5.01 -8.16
C GLY A 138 2.47 -5.82 -8.56
N MET A 139 2.95 -6.69 -7.68
CA MET A 139 4.06 -7.61 -7.98
C MET A 139 3.66 -8.66 -9.02
N ASP A 140 2.42 -9.16 -8.95
CA ASP A 140 1.89 -10.10 -9.92
C ASP A 140 1.83 -9.47 -11.32
N TYR A 141 1.21 -8.29 -11.46
CA TYR A 141 1.18 -7.57 -12.75
C TYR A 141 2.58 -7.27 -13.29
N TYR A 142 3.52 -6.90 -12.41
CA TYR A 142 4.91 -6.68 -12.80
C TYR A 142 5.56 -7.97 -13.34
N SER A 143 5.34 -9.10 -12.67
CA SER A 143 5.86 -10.41 -13.11
C SER A 143 5.27 -10.88 -14.44
N GLU A 144 4.03 -10.49 -14.74
CA GLU A 144 3.36 -10.70 -16.02
C GLU A 144 3.78 -9.70 -17.11
N ASN A 145 4.65 -8.76 -16.78
CA ASN A 145 5.11 -7.67 -17.64
C ASN A 145 3.98 -6.70 -18.05
N ASP A 146 2.88 -6.64 -17.29
CA ASP A 146 1.86 -5.59 -17.42
C ASP A 146 2.27 -4.37 -16.57
N LEU A 147 3.26 -3.64 -17.07
CA LEU A 147 3.87 -2.51 -16.37
C LEU A 147 2.86 -1.40 -16.06
N SER A 148 1.89 -1.15 -16.96
CA SER A 148 0.87 -0.13 -16.77
C SER A 148 -0.11 -0.47 -15.64
N MET A 149 -0.51 -1.74 -15.51
CA MET A 149 -1.35 -2.16 -14.38
C MET A 149 -0.55 -2.21 -13.08
N ALA A 150 0.70 -2.67 -13.12
CA ALA A 150 1.58 -2.68 -11.96
C ALA A 150 1.77 -1.27 -11.40
N GLU A 151 2.11 -0.30 -12.25
CA GLU A 151 2.32 1.10 -11.85
C GLU A 151 1.09 1.68 -11.14
N ARG A 152 -0.08 1.57 -11.78
CA ARG A 152 -1.35 2.04 -11.20
C ARG A 152 -1.64 1.38 -9.86
N THR A 153 -1.34 0.09 -9.73
CA THR A 153 -1.59 -0.67 -8.51
C THR A 153 -0.65 -0.23 -7.39
N PHE A 154 0.63 0.00 -7.68
CA PHE A 154 1.58 0.54 -6.70
C PHE A 154 1.25 1.98 -6.29
N ILE A 155 0.80 2.83 -7.21
CA ILE A 155 0.30 4.18 -6.88
C ILE A 155 -0.91 4.10 -5.93
N ASN A 156 -1.85 3.17 -6.19
CA ASN A 156 -2.96 2.93 -5.28
C ASN A 156 -2.46 2.43 -3.91
N ALA A 157 -1.45 1.56 -3.86
CA ALA A 157 -0.86 1.13 -2.59
C ALA A 157 -0.27 2.32 -1.81
N LEU A 158 0.46 3.21 -2.49
CA LEU A 158 1.02 4.42 -1.90
C LEU A 158 -0.04 5.41 -1.40
N SER A 159 -1.22 5.46 -2.03
CA SER A 159 -2.34 6.26 -1.51
C SER A 159 -2.85 5.77 -0.15
N LEU A 160 -2.64 4.48 0.17
CA LEU A 160 -2.97 3.90 1.48
C LEU A 160 -1.83 4.04 2.48
N ARG A 161 -0.59 3.85 2.05
CA ARG A 161 0.63 3.95 2.87
C ARG A 161 1.78 4.50 2.03
N ASP A 162 1.95 5.81 2.09
CA ASP A 162 2.97 6.57 1.37
C ASP A 162 4.38 6.42 1.96
N ASN A 163 4.50 5.83 3.15
CA ASN A 163 5.76 5.65 3.86
C ASN A 163 6.34 4.23 3.74
N HIS A 164 5.78 3.37 2.89
CA HIS A 164 6.25 2.00 2.72
C HIS A 164 7.20 1.90 1.52
N PRO A 165 8.38 1.27 1.66
CA PRO A 165 9.42 1.32 0.62
C PRO A 165 9.13 0.45 -0.62
N VAL A 166 8.43 -0.68 -0.45
CA VAL A 166 8.24 -1.68 -1.52
C VAL A 166 7.59 -1.11 -2.80
N PRO A 167 6.46 -0.37 -2.76
CA PRO A 167 5.90 0.20 -3.98
C PRO A 167 6.86 1.15 -4.72
N TYR A 168 7.65 1.95 -4.00
CA TYR A 168 8.63 2.83 -4.63
C TYR A 168 9.73 2.03 -5.34
N TYR A 169 10.23 0.95 -4.74
CA TYR A 169 11.22 0.10 -5.39
C TYR A 169 10.69 -0.49 -6.71
N TYR A 170 9.45 -1.01 -6.72
CA TYR A 170 8.84 -1.55 -7.94
C TYR A 170 8.51 -0.48 -8.97
N LEU A 171 8.09 0.72 -8.56
CA LEU A 171 7.96 1.86 -9.48
C LEU A 171 9.31 2.17 -10.14
N GLY A 172 10.41 2.15 -9.37
CA GLY A 172 11.76 2.27 -9.93
C GLY A 172 12.06 1.21 -11.00
N LEU A 173 11.71 -0.04 -10.74
CA LEU A 173 11.88 -1.15 -11.71
C LEU A 173 11.03 -0.96 -12.98
N ILE A 174 9.80 -0.46 -12.83
CA ILE A 174 8.89 -0.17 -13.94
C ILE A 174 9.48 0.93 -14.83
N TYR A 175 9.83 2.08 -14.25
CA TYR A 175 10.40 3.20 -15.01
C TYR A 175 11.76 2.85 -15.64
N TYR A 176 12.56 2.01 -14.99
CA TYR A 176 13.78 1.46 -15.59
C TYR A 176 13.47 0.63 -16.85
N ALA A 177 12.45 -0.25 -16.79
CA ALA A 177 12.04 -1.06 -17.95
C ALA A 177 11.51 -0.20 -19.10
N GLU A 178 10.88 0.94 -18.78
CA GLU A 178 10.44 1.94 -19.75
C GLU A 178 11.56 2.86 -20.27
N ARG A 179 12.78 2.70 -19.73
CA ARG A 179 13.98 3.51 -20.03
C ARG A 179 13.87 4.98 -19.61
N ASP A 180 12.98 5.27 -18.67
CA ASP A 180 12.95 6.56 -17.97
C ASP A 180 13.85 6.45 -16.74
N TYR A 181 15.16 6.54 -16.97
CA TYR A 181 16.17 6.34 -15.93
C TYR A 181 16.15 7.43 -14.86
N MET A 182 15.62 8.61 -15.18
CA MET A 182 15.48 9.71 -14.22
C MET A 182 14.37 9.41 -13.21
N MET A 183 13.20 8.97 -13.69
CA MET A 183 12.10 8.57 -12.80
C MET A 183 12.43 7.31 -12.02
N ALA A 184 13.13 6.36 -12.64
CA ALA A 184 13.59 5.16 -11.95
C ALA A 184 14.48 5.51 -10.75
N GLU A 185 15.47 6.39 -10.96
CA GLU A 185 16.35 6.88 -9.89
C GLU A 185 15.59 7.57 -8.77
N TYR A 186 14.67 8.48 -9.11
CA TYR A 186 13.83 9.16 -8.13
C TYR A 186 13.10 8.16 -7.21
N TYR A 187 12.50 7.12 -7.81
CA TYR A 187 11.75 6.12 -7.06
C TYR A 187 12.64 5.20 -6.22
N TYR A 188 13.80 4.77 -6.72
CA TYR A 188 14.76 4.02 -5.92
C TYR A 188 15.30 4.82 -4.73
N GLN A 189 15.67 6.08 -4.94
CA GLN A 189 16.10 6.97 -3.85
C GLN A 189 15.00 7.17 -2.82
N THR A 190 13.75 7.31 -3.27
CA THR A 190 12.59 7.39 -2.37
C THR A 190 12.40 6.09 -1.59
N ALA A 191 12.59 4.92 -2.21
CA ALA A 191 12.52 3.64 -1.51
C ALA A 191 13.54 3.54 -0.37
N ILE A 192 14.79 3.99 -0.59
CA ILE A 192 15.82 4.08 0.46
C ILE A 192 15.38 5.05 1.58
N GLN A 193 14.89 6.24 1.22
CA GLN A 193 14.41 7.22 2.21
C GLN A 193 13.27 6.70 3.08
N MET A 194 12.43 5.80 2.55
CA MET A 194 11.34 5.14 3.29
C MET A 194 11.80 3.89 4.07
N GLY A 195 13.11 3.64 4.16
CA GLY A 195 13.68 2.51 4.91
C GLY A 195 13.66 1.18 4.16
N GLY A 196 13.72 1.23 2.83
CA GLY A 196 13.91 0.05 1.98
C GLY A 196 15.28 -0.59 2.16
N GLU A 197 15.41 -1.83 1.67
CA GLU A 197 16.69 -2.55 1.71
C GLU A 197 17.72 -1.85 0.82
N GLU A 198 18.82 -1.39 1.44
CA GLU A 198 19.83 -0.58 0.75
C GLU A 198 20.59 -1.39 -0.30
N GLY A 199 21.04 -2.61 0.01
CA GLY A 199 21.81 -3.44 -0.91
C GLY A 199 21.15 -3.66 -2.27
N ILE A 200 19.89 -4.11 -2.28
CA ILE A 200 19.14 -4.33 -3.53
C ILE A 200 18.86 -3.03 -4.28
N THR A 201 18.58 -1.95 -3.53
CA THR A 201 18.18 -0.68 -4.13
C THR A 201 19.39 0.06 -4.72
N TYR A 202 20.55 0.01 -4.06
CA TYR A 202 21.81 0.48 -4.61
C TYR A 202 22.26 -0.33 -5.83
N TYR A 203 22.02 -1.65 -5.83
CA TYR A 203 22.27 -2.45 -7.03
C TYR A 203 21.41 -1.97 -8.20
N ALA A 204 20.11 -1.76 -7.96
CA ALA A 204 19.17 -1.24 -8.96
C ALA A 204 19.55 0.17 -9.46
N LEU A 205 20.00 1.06 -8.57
CA LEU A 205 20.54 2.37 -8.93
C LEU A 205 21.80 2.25 -9.81
N GLY A 206 22.71 1.33 -9.50
CA GLY A 206 23.89 1.07 -10.29
C GLY A 206 23.57 0.57 -11.70
N VAL A 207 22.63 -0.37 -11.81
CA VAL A 207 22.12 -0.87 -13.09
C VAL A 207 21.42 0.24 -13.89
N ASN A 208 20.63 1.08 -13.22
CA ASN A 208 19.93 2.21 -13.83
C ASN A 208 20.91 3.25 -14.40
N ALA A 209 21.89 3.68 -13.61
CA ALA A 209 22.91 4.63 -14.03
C ALA A 209 23.76 4.07 -15.17
N TYR A 210 24.12 2.78 -15.14
CA TYR A 210 24.85 2.15 -16.24
C TYR A 210 24.03 2.14 -17.54
N ALA A 211 22.73 1.82 -17.48
CA ALA A 211 21.84 1.85 -18.64
C ALA A 211 21.66 3.26 -19.23
N ASP A 212 21.84 4.29 -18.40
CA ASP A 212 21.85 5.71 -18.77
C ASP A 212 23.25 6.23 -19.17
N ASN A 213 24.27 5.37 -19.22
CA ASN A 213 25.68 5.70 -19.50
C ASN A 213 26.32 6.66 -18.47
N ARG A 214 25.79 6.71 -17.24
CA ARG A 214 26.36 7.44 -16.11
C ARG A 214 27.31 6.53 -15.32
N PHE A 215 28.49 6.31 -15.87
CA PHE A 215 29.42 5.29 -15.38
C PHE A 215 29.95 5.58 -13.96
N GLU A 216 30.23 6.83 -13.60
CA GLU A 216 30.71 7.20 -12.25
C GLU A 216 29.66 6.85 -11.18
N GLU A 217 28.43 7.31 -11.37
CA GLU A 217 27.30 7.07 -10.47
C GLU A 217 26.92 5.58 -10.38
N ALA A 218 27.09 4.86 -11.49
CA ALA A 218 26.91 3.42 -11.51
C ALA A 218 27.94 2.71 -10.62
N VAL A 219 29.23 3.05 -10.70
CA VAL A 219 30.25 2.44 -9.83
C VAL A 219 29.99 2.78 -8.36
N ASP A 220 29.65 4.03 -8.03
CA ASP A 220 29.35 4.45 -6.65
C ASP A 220 28.22 3.61 -6.04
N SER A 221 27.14 3.42 -6.79
CA SER A 221 25.98 2.64 -6.35
C SER A 221 26.32 1.15 -6.21
N LEU A 222 27.07 0.57 -7.16
CA LEU A 222 27.48 -0.85 -7.09
C LEU A 222 28.43 -1.14 -5.93
N VAL A 223 29.32 -0.20 -5.62
CA VAL A 223 30.19 -0.27 -4.43
C VAL A 223 29.36 -0.21 -3.16
N SER A 224 28.35 0.65 -3.11
CA SER A 224 27.45 0.77 -1.95
C SER A 224 26.65 -0.52 -1.73
N SER A 225 26.13 -1.11 -2.81
CA SER A 225 25.47 -2.42 -2.78
C SER A 225 26.41 -3.55 -2.32
N PHE A 226 27.64 -3.60 -2.83
CA PHE A 226 28.65 -4.57 -2.41
C PHE A 226 28.99 -4.47 -0.93
N LYS A 227 29.10 -3.24 -0.39
CA LYS A 227 29.44 -3.03 1.02
C LYS A 227 28.32 -3.43 1.99
N ASP A 228 27.07 -3.39 1.54
CA ASP A 228 25.90 -3.77 2.34
C ASP A 228 25.83 -5.28 2.58
N ASP A 229 25.85 -6.07 1.50
CA ASP A 229 25.96 -7.53 1.56
C ASP A 229 26.91 -8.04 0.45
N PRO A 230 28.20 -8.22 0.77
CA PRO A 230 29.19 -8.71 -0.17
C PRO A 230 28.88 -10.10 -0.72
N ASP A 231 28.30 -10.98 0.10
CA ASP A 231 28.04 -12.37 -0.26
C ASP A 231 26.88 -12.48 -1.26
N PHE A 232 25.87 -11.61 -1.13
CA PHE A 232 24.70 -11.62 -2.00
C PHE A 232 24.86 -10.77 -3.27
N TYR A 233 25.40 -9.55 -3.15
CA TYR A 233 25.50 -8.60 -4.27
C TYR A 233 26.88 -8.58 -4.94
N GLY A 234 27.93 -9.12 -4.32
CA GLY A 234 29.29 -8.92 -4.79
C GLY A 234 29.58 -9.45 -6.18
N GLU A 235 29.17 -10.68 -6.49
CA GLU A 235 29.37 -11.25 -7.83
C GLU A 235 28.74 -10.36 -8.93
N LYS A 236 27.48 -9.97 -8.73
CA LYS A 236 26.71 -9.20 -9.71
C LYS A 236 27.21 -7.78 -9.85
N SER A 237 27.56 -7.12 -8.73
CA SER A 237 28.09 -5.77 -8.73
C SER A 237 29.44 -5.70 -9.42
N VAL A 238 30.33 -6.66 -9.12
CA VAL A 238 31.64 -6.69 -9.76
C VAL A 238 31.56 -7.08 -11.24
N ALA A 239 30.69 -8.03 -11.61
CA ALA A 239 30.49 -8.39 -13.01
C ALA A 239 30.08 -7.17 -13.86
N LEU A 240 29.21 -6.31 -13.34
CA LEU A 240 28.78 -5.09 -14.04
C LEU A 240 29.91 -4.05 -14.11
N MET A 241 30.68 -3.86 -13.03
CA MET A 241 31.87 -3.01 -13.05
C MET A 241 32.93 -3.48 -14.07
N VAL A 242 33.17 -4.78 -14.18
CA VAL A 242 34.09 -5.33 -15.19
C VAL A 242 33.57 -5.07 -16.62
N GLN A 243 32.26 -5.16 -16.83
CA GLN A 243 31.66 -4.84 -18.11
C GLN A 243 31.86 -3.35 -18.47
N MET A 244 31.70 -2.46 -17.51
CA MET A 244 31.96 -1.03 -17.67
C MET A 244 33.43 -0.75 -18.02
N ASP A 245 34.38 -1.43 -17.37
CA ASP A 245 35.80 -1.28 -17.69
C ASP A 245 36.15 -1.80 -19.09
N LYS A 246 35.47 -2.84 -19.59
CA LYS A 246 35.66 -3.26 -21.00
C LYS A 246 35.20 -2.19 -21.99
N GLU A 247 34.16 -1.44 -21.65
CA GLU A 247 33.64 -0.33 -22.45
C GLU A 247 34.49 0.93 -22.30
N GLN A 248 35.08 1.13 -21.11
CA GLN A 248 35.98 2.24 -20.78
C GLN A 248 37.24 1.74 -20.04
N PRO A 249 38.25 1.23 -20.76
CA PRO A 249 39.42 0.60 -20.14
C PRO A 249 40.17 1.51 -19.16
N GLY A 250 40.36 1.03 -17.94
CA GLY A 250 41.08 1.72 -16.87
C GLY A 250 40.22 2.71 -16.08
N PHE A 251 38.95 2.90 -16.42
CA PHE A 251 38.04 3.78 -15.70
C PHE A 251 37.77 3.25 -14.29
N VAL A 252 37.32 1.99 -14.19
CA VAL A 252 36.86 1.41 -12.92
C VAL A 252 38.00 1.28 -11.90
N PRO A 253 39.18 0.71 -12.22
CA PRO A 253 40.28 0.63 -11.27
C PRO A 253 40.70 2.00 -10.75
N THR A 254 40.84 2.99 -11.65
CA THR A 254 41.18 4.37 -11.27
C THR A 254 40.11 4.97 -10.35
N TYR A 255 38.84 4.75 -10.65
CA TYR A 255 37.74 5.29 -9.86
C TYR A 255 37.65 4.65 -8.46
N LEU A 256 37.84 3.33 -8.37
CA LEU A 256 37.86 2.61 -7.09
C LEU A 256 39.00 3.06 -6.17
N GLU A 257 40.17 3.41 -6.74
CA GLU A 257 41.26 4.05 -5.98
C GLU A 257 40.81 5.40 -5.37
N THR A 258 40.02 6.21 -6.09
CA THR A 258 39.49 7.48 -5.56
C THR A 258 38.48 7.28 -4.43
N LEU A 259 37.75 6.16 -4.43
CA LEU A 259 36.80 5.78 -3.39
C LEU A 259 37.45 5.09 -2.19
N GLY A 260 38.77 4.81 -2.26
CA GLY A 260 39.51 4.11 -1.21
C GLY A 260 39.12 2.64 -1.05
N VAL A 261 38.53 2.02 -2.08
CA VAL A 261 38.25 0.57 -2.11
C VAL A 261 39.52 -0.14 -2.53
N SER A 262 39.98 -1.13 -1.75
CA SER A 262 41.23 -1.81 -2.08
C SER A 262 41.05 -2.79 -3.23
N GLN A 263 42.04 -2.83 -4.13
CA GLN A 263 42.12 -3.82 -5.22
C GLN A 263 41.95 -5.26 -4.72
N ALA A 264 42.42 -5.55 -3.50
CA ALA A 264 42.31 -6.86 -2.86
C ALA A 264 40.86 -7.23 -2.47
N GLU A 265 40.02 -6.27 -2.08
CA GLU A 265 38.60 -6.52 -1.77
C GLU A 265 37.81 -6.87 -3.05
N ILE A 266 38.16 -6.25 -4.17
CA ILE A 266 37.56 -6.51 -5.48
C ILE A 266 38.04 -7.85 -6.05
N GLU A 267 39.34 -8.13 -5.95
CA GLU A 267 39.93 -9.40 -6.38
C GLU A 267 39.46 -10.58 -5.53
N ALA A 268 39.29 -10.39 -4.21
CA ALA A 268 38.72 -11.41 -3.32
C ALA A 268 37.29 -11.77 -3.74
N ALA A 269 36.45 -10.77 -4.06
CA ALA A 269 35.09 -10.97 -4.54
C ALA A 269 35.03 -11.68 -5.90
N LEU A 270 36.00 -11.42 -6.79
CA LEU A 270 36.14 -12.12 -8.08
C LEU A 270 36.66 -13.56 -7.95
N SER A 271 37.55 -13.82 -6.99
CA SER A 271 38.21 -15.12 -6.80
C SER A 271 37.38 -16.17 -6.08
N ALA A 272 36.22 -15.77 -5.54
CA ALA A 272 35.25 -16.65 -4.89
C ALA A 272 34.38 -17.44 -5.90
N PHE A 273 34.60 -17.26 -7.21
CA PHE A 273 33.90 -17.90 -8.33
C PHE A 273 34.90 -18.32 -9.43
#